data_AF-A0AAC9YTS6-F1
#
_entry.id   AF-A0AAC9YTS6-F1
#
_cell.length_a   1.000
_cell.length_b   1.000
_cell.length_c   1.000
_cell.angle_alpha   90.00
_cell.angle_beta   90.00
_cell.angle_gamma   90.00
#
_symmetry.space_group_name_H-M   'P 1'
#
loop_
_entity.id
_entity.type
_entity.pdbx_description
1 polymer ?
#
loop_
_entity_poly.entity_id
_entity_poly.type
_entity_poly.pdbx_seq_one_letter_code
_entity_poly.pdbx_strand_id
1 'polypeptide(L)' 'MRIRVSDSIAIPSLSRELDGSVILNINTELSFEDIEGFIGDQFEPGERDIAFLLWADDETKRVFTPIPGSTDFYIDLR' A
#
# COMPACT_ATOMS: atom_id res chain seq x y z
N MET A 1 -3.37 -7.72 -3.58
CA MET A 1 -2.98 -6.31 -3.35
C MET A 1 -1.55 -6.26 -2.86
N ARG A 2 -0.81 -5.21 -3.22
CA ARG A 2 0.50 -4.87 -2.64
C ARG A 2 0.59 -3.38 -2.36
N ILE A 3 1.53 -2.95 -1.53
CA ILE A 3 1.80 -1.52 -1.30
C ILE A 3 3.08 -1.12 -2.04
N ARG A 4 3.05 -0.02 -2.79
CA ARG A 4 4.26 0.69 -3.23
C ARG A 4 4.46 1.88 -2.30
N VAL A 5 5.62 1.92 -1.65
CA VAL A 5 6.03 3.03 -0.80
C VAL A 5 7.05 3.89 -1.53
N SER A 6 6.76 5.18 -1.66
CA SER A 6 7.65 6.17 -2.25
C SER A 6 7.48 7.53 -1.59
N ASP A 7 8.59 8.18 -1.23
CA ASP A 7 8.59 9.54 -0.67
C ASP A 7 8.05 10.57 -1.68
N SER A 8 8.00 10.22 -2.97
CA SER A 8 7.43 11.08 -4.02
C SER A 8 5.90 11.12 -4.03
N ILE A 9 5.23 10.22 -3.30
CA ILE A 9 3.77 10.13 -3.27
C ILE A 9 3.23 11.18 -2.28
N ALA A 10 2.58 12.21 -2.81
CA ALA A 10 1.94 13.25 -1.99
C ALA A 10 0.50 12.88 -1.58
N ILE A 11 -0.21 12.12 -2.42
CA ILE A 11 -1.61 11.75 -2.21
C ILE A 11 -1.73 10.23 -2.40
N PRO A 12 -2.25 9.48 -1.39
CA PRO A 12 -2.54 8.07 -1.52
C PRO A 12 -3.43 7.77 -2.72
N SER A 13 -3.16 6.67 -3.40
CA SER A 13 -3.98 6.23 -4.50
C SER A 13 -3.98 4.72 -4.65
N LEU A 14 -5.09 4.19 -5.17
CA LEU A 14 -5.27 2.78 -5.44
C LEU A 14 -5.30 2.58 -6.96
N SER A 15 -4.33 1.84 -7.48
CA SER A 15 -4.24 1.48 -8.89
C SER A 15 -4.73 0.05 -9.09
N ARG A 16 -5.60 -0.14 -10.08
CA ARG A 16 -6.11 -1.45 -10.48
C ARG A 16 -5.56 -1.78 -11.86
N GLU A 17 -4.79 -2.84 -11.95
CA GLU A 17 -4.16 -3.27 -13.18
C GLU A 17 -5.09 -4.23 -13.97
N LEU A 18 -4.84 -4.38 -15.26
CA LEU A 18 -5.64 -5.23 -16.15
C LEU A 18 -5.60 -6.73 -15.77
N ASP A 19 -4.59 -7.16 -15.03
CA ASP A 19 -4.46 -8.52 -14.50
C ASP A 19 -5.23 -8.74 -13.19
N GLY A 20 -5.97 -7.72 -12.72
CA GLY A 20 -6.70 -7.75 -11.46
C GLY A 20 -5.82 -7.49 -10.24
N SER A 21 -4.53 -7.20 -10.41
CA SER A 21 -3.69 -6.77 -9.32
C SER A 21 -4.04 -5.36 -8.86
N VAL A 22 -3.84 -5.12 -7.57
CA VAL A 22 -4.18 -3.87 -6.90
C VAL A 22 -2.94 -3.36 -6.19
N ILE A 23 -2.57 -2.12 -6.48
CA ILE A 23 -1.40 -1.46 -5.92
C ILE A 23 -1.88 -0.24 -5.13
N LEU A 24 -1.62 -0.25 -3.83
CA LEU A 24 -1.77 0.92 -2.97
C LEU A 24 -0.47 1.72 -3.00
N ASN A 25 -0.53 2.95 -3.48
CA ASN A 25 0.61 3.86 -3.56
C ASN A 25 0.54 4.84 -2.38
N ILE A 26 1.54 4.83 -1.49
CA ILE A 26 1.63 5.70 -0.31
C ILE A 26 3.06 6.19 -0.07
N ASN A 27 3.24 7.13 0.85
CA ASN A 27 4.54 7.49 1.41
C ASN A 27 4.68 6.99 2.85
N THR A 28 5.86 7.11 3.45
CA THR A 28 6.12 6.66 4.83
C THR A 28 5.59 7.58 5.93
N GLU A 29 5.19 8.80 5.59
CA GLU A 29 4.72 9.80 6.56
C GLU A 29 3.24 9.65 6.89
N LEU A 30 2.49 8.85 6.12
CA LEU A 30 1.07 8.68 6.28
C LEU A 30 0.72 7.56 7.27
N SER A 31 -0.15 7.88 8.21
CA SER A 31 -0.79 6.87 9.06
C SER A 31 -1.81 6.06 8.25
N PHE A 32 -2.27 4.93 8.81
CA PHE A 32 -3.33 4.16 8.15
C PHE A 32 -4.64 4.96 8.11
N GLU A 33 -4.93 5.71 9.17
CA GLU A 33 -6.09 6.59 9.27
C GLU A 33 -6.07 7.68 8.18
N ASP A 34 -4.91 8.26 7.87
CA ASP A 34 -4.77 9.21 6.78
C ASP A 34 -5.09 8.54 5.43
N ILE A 35 -4.53 7.35 5.19
CA ILE A 35 -4.77 6.58 3.96
C ILE A 35 -6.26 6.27 3.81
N GLU A 36 -6.92 5.80 4.88
CA GLU A 36 -8.37 5.57 4.87
C GLU A 36 -9.18 6.84 4.59
N GLY A 37 -8.75 7.99 5.12
CA GLY A 37 -9.38 9.27 4.85
C GLY A 37 -9.33 9.70 3.38
N PHE A 38 -8.29 9.29 2.63
CA PHE A 38 -8.13 9.63 1.21
C PHE A 38 -8.81 8.65 0.26
N ILE A 39 -8.70 7.35 0.52
CA ILE A 39 -9.06 6.30 -0.44
C ILE A 39 -9.96 5.19 0.15
N GLY A 40 -10.47 5.37 1.37
CA GLY A 40 -11.24 4.35 2.07
C GLY A 40 -12.49 3.89 1.33
N ASP A 41 -13.12 4.78 0.57
CA ASP A 41 -14.31 4.51 -0.26
C ASP A 41 -13.98 3.76 -1.57
N GLN A 42 -12.70 3.67 -1.94
CA GLN A 42 -12.23 2.97 -3.14
C GLN A 42 -11.85 1.51 -2.86
N PHE A 43 -11.73 1.12 -1.59
CA PHE A 43 -11.46 -0.26 -1.21
C PHE A 43 -12.66 -1.15 -1.53
N GLU A 44 -12.40 -2.23 -2.26
CA GLU A 44 -13.34 -3.34 -2.41
C GLU A 44 -13.34 -4.24 -1.17
N PRO A 45 -14.36 -5.10 -0.98
CA PRO A 45 -14.43 -5.99 0.17
C PRO A 45 -13.13 -6.79 0.41
N GLY A 46 -12.58 -6.66 1.62
CA GLY A 46 -11.33 -7.31 2.05
C GLY A 46 -10.04 -6.56 1.70
N GLU A 47 -10.08 -5.56 0.82
CA GLU A 47 -8.87 -4.81 0.44
C GLU A 47 -8.36 -3.91 1.57
N ARG A 48 -9.28 -3.26 2.29
CA ARG A 48 -8.96 -2.48 3.49
C ARG A 48 -8.19 -3.32 4.51
N ASP A 49 -8.64 -4.55 4.74
CA ASP A 49 -8.02 -5.45 5.71
C ASP A 49 -6.61 -5.86 5.25
N ILE A 50 -6.42 -6.13 3.96
CA ILE A 50 -5.09 -6.40 3.39
C ILE A 50 -4.18 -5.17 3.50
N ALA A 51 -4.69 -3.98 3.21
CA ALA A 51 -3.93 -2.73 3.35
C ALA A 51 -3.50 -2.51 4.81
N PHE A 52 -4.38 -2.78 5.78
CA PHE A 52 -4.06 -2.73 7.21
C PHE A 52 -2.96 -3.72 7.57
N LEU A 53 -3.09 -4.98 7.14
CA LEU A 53 -2.09 -6.02 7.40
C LEU A 53 -0.71 -5.69 6.83
N LEU A 54 -0.66 -5.01 5.68
CA LEU A 54 0.57 -4.62 5.01
C LEU A 54 1.19 -3.33 5.56
N TRP A 55 0.40 -2.40 6.10
CA TRP A 55 0.89 -1.09 6.55
C TRP A 55 1.00 -1.00 8.08
N ALA A 56 -0.09 -1.26 8.79
CA ALA A 56 -0.24 -0.91 10.20
C ALA A 56 -0.08 -2.08 11.19
N ASP A 57 -0.30 -3.32 10.74
CA ASP A 57 -0.17 -4.49 11.60
C ASP A 57 1.28 -4.98 11.82
N ASP A 58 1.84 -4.70 12.99
CA ASP A 58 3.20 -5.11 13.35
C ASP A 58 3.40 -6.63 13.50
N GLU A 59 2.33 -7.42 13.57
CA GLU A 59 2.40 -8.87 13.75
C GLU A 59 2.51 -9.63 12.42
N THR A 60 1.94 -9.08 11.34
CA THR A 60 1.91 -9.74 10.03
C THR A 60 3.31 -9.78 9.40
N LYS A 61 3.69 -10.98 8.96
CA LYS A 61 4.93 -11.17 8.20
C LYS A 61 4.78 -10.57 6.80
N ARG A 62 5.68 -9.64 6.48
CA ARG A 62 5.74 -8.92 5.22
C ARG A 62 7.05 -9.19 4.50
N VAL A 63 7.04 -9.03 3.19
CA VAL A 63 8.24 -9.01 2.34
C VAL A 63 8.41 -7.61 1.78
N PHE A 64 9.62 -7.08 1.91
CA PHE A 64 10.00 -5.77 1.40
C PHE A 64 10.89 -5.95 0.18
N THR A 65 10.43 -5.50 -0.98
CA THR A 65 11.15 -5.66 -2.25
C THR A 65 11.57 -4.28 -2.79
N PRO A 66 12.87 -3.93 -2.78
CA PRO A 66 13.33 -2.65 -3.30
C PRO A 66 13.12 -2.54 -4.81
N ILE A 67 12.84 -1.33 -5.30
CA ILE A 67 12.74 -1.04 -6.74
C ILE A 67 14.12 -0.59 -7.24
N PRO A 68 14.76 -1.31 -8.18
CA PRO A 68 16.09 -0.97 -8.66
C PRO A 68 16.15 0.45 -9.26
N GLY A 69 17.10 1.26 -8.77
CA GLY A 69 17.30 2.62 -9.26
C GLY A 69 16.47 3.69 -8.55
N SER A 70 15.72 3.36 -7.48
CA SER A 70 15.05 4.34 -6.62
C SER A 70 15.22 3.99 -5.13
N THR A 71 14.70 4.86 -4.26
CA THR A 71 14.54 4.60 -2.82
C THR A 71 13.20 3.92 -2.50
N ASP A 72 12.37 3.69 -3.51
CA ASP A 72 11.05 3.09 -3.37
C ASP A 72 11.17 1.59 -3.11
N PHE A 73 10.13 1.04 -2.49
CA PHE A 73 10.01 -0.39 -2.29
C PHE A 73 8.55 -0.83 -2.32
N TYR A 74 8.35 -2.12 -2.52
CA TYR A 74 7.06 -2.76 -2.37
C TYR A 74 6.97 -3.50 -1.05
N ILE A 75 5.75 -3.56 -0.50
CA ILE A 75 5.38 -4.42 0.62
C ILE A 75 4.35 -5.44 0.12
N ASP A 76 4.67 -6.72 0.32
CA ASP A 76 3.81 -7.85 -0.02
C ASP A 76 3.60 -8.75 1.21
N LEU A 77 2.51 -9.51 1.25
CA LEU A 77 2.33 -10.56 2.27
C LEU A 77 3.33 -11.69 1.97
N ARG A 78 3.85 -12.31 3.04
CA ARG A 78 4.80 -13.42 2.93
C ARG A 78 4.15 -14.77 2.67
#